data_AF-A0A534PYG4-F1
#
_entry.id   AF-A0A534PYG4-F1
#
_cell.length_a   1.000
_cell.length_b   1.000
_cell.length_c   1.000
_cell.angle_alpha   90.00
_cell.angle_beta   90.00
_cell.angle_gamma   90.00
#
_symmetry.space_group_name_H-M   'P 1'
#
loop_
_entity.id
_entity.type
_entity.pdbx_description
1 polymer ?
#
loop_
_entity_poly.entity_id
_entity_poly.type
_entity_poly.pdbx_seq_one_letter_code
_entity_poly.pdbx_strand_id
1 'polypeptide(L)'
;MVLALANVEVPPSARGKFIFAGDDKLYVRGVTYGTFRPNDDGDEYPAVDIVERDFARMAACGVNAVRVYTVPPPWLLDSAWRHGLRVMVGLPVERYVGLLADKKDGVDHLEAVVRAGVRACRGHPAVLCYAIGNEIPAPIVRWHGRRRMVGLIERLYRAAKAEDATALATYVNYPSSEYLQLPFLDLVCFNAYLE
;
A
#
# COMPACT_ATOMS: atom_id res chain seq x y z
N MET A 1 -11.44 21.08 -10.90
CA MET A 1 -11.75 19.63 -10.80
C MET A 1 -11.16 18.81 -11.94
N VAL A 2 -11.29 19.24 -13.21
CA VAL A 2 -10.85 18.45 -14.40
C VAL A 2 -9.38 18.02 -14.39
N LEU A 3 -8.44 18.92 -14.05
CA LEU A 3 -7.00 18.61 -14.01
C LEU A 3 -6.62 17.56 -12.93
N ALA A 4 -7.35 17.50 -11.81
CA ALA A 4 -7.07 16.55 -10.74
C ALA A 4 -7.49 15.13 -11.12
N LEU A 5 -8.65 14.99 -11.80
CA LEU A 5 -9.14 13.70 -12.28
C LEU A 5 -8.26 13.13 -13.39
N ALA A 6 -7.84 13.96 -14.36
CA ALA A 6 -6.91 13.53 -15.42
C ALA A 6 -5.61 12.96 -14.85
N ASN A 7 -5.12 13.53 -13.75
CA ASN A 7 -3.94 13.05 -13.06
C ASN A 7 -4.13 11.73 -12.31
N VAL A 8 -5.36 11.27 -12.05
CA VAL A 8 -5.63 9.97 -11.41
C VAL A 8 -5.94 8.88 -12.46
N GLU A 9 -6.36 9.26 -13.67
CA GLU A 9 -6.64 8.30 -14.75
C GLU A 9 -5.38 7.59 -15.28
N VAL A 10 -4.22 8.25 -15.25
CA VAL A 10 -2.97 7.67 -15.75
C VAL A 10 -2.30 6.85 -14.64
N PRO A 11 -1.98 5.55 -14.83
CA PRO A 11 -1.27 4.77 -13.84
C PRO A 11 0.08 5.40 -13.47
N PRO A 12 0.45 5.42 -12.18
CA PRO A 12 1.72 5.98 -11.75
C PRO A 12 2.88 5.04 -12.09
N SER A 13 4.05 5.61 -12.39
CA SER A 13 5.29 4.88 -12.67
C SER A 13 6.47 5.49 -11.93
N ALA A 14 7.44 4.67 -11.55
CA ALA A 14 8.71 5.12 -10.98
C ALA A 14 9.72 5.36 -12.10
N ARG A 15 10.33 6.55 -12.14
CA ARG A 15 11.39 6.90 -13.10
C ARG A 15 12.56 7.49 -12.31
N GLY A 16 13.60 6.69 -12.13
CA GLY A 16 14.72 7.04 -11.26
C GLY A 16 14.26 7.24 -9.81
N LYS A 17 14.39 8.46 -9.29
CA LYS A 17 14.04 8.80 -7.89
C LYS A 17 12.63 9.40 -7.73
N PHE A 18 11.84 9.45 -8.79
CA PHE A 18 10.59 10.18 -8.82
C PHE A 18 9.42 9.34 -9.32
N ILE A 19 8.22 9.73 -8.92
CA ILE A 19 6.95 9.14 -9.37
C ILE A 19 6.38 10.04 -10.46
N PHE A 20 5.79 9.44 -11.51
CA PHE A 20 5.15 10.13 -12.62
C PHE A 20 3.78 9.55 -12.91
N ALA A 21 2.83 10.40 -13.29
CA ALA A 21 1.59 10.01 -13.94
C ALA A 21 1.63 10.56 -15.37
N GLY A 22 1.82 9.70 -16.37
CA GLY A 22 2.09 10.14 -17.73
C GLY A 22 3.45 10.85 -17.81
N ASP A 23 3.46 12.10 -18.27
CA ASP A 23 4.67 12.94 -18.32
C ASP A 23 4.80 13.89 -17.12
N ASP A 24 3.75 13.96 -16.29
CA ASP A 24 3.72 14.82 -15.12
C ASP A 24 4.36 14.15 -13.92
N LYS A 25 5.29 14.86 -13.29
CA LYS A 25 5.90 14.42 -12.03
C LYS A 25 4.85 14.48 -10.90
N LEU A 26 4.60 13.35 -10.27
CA LEU A 26 3.65 13.22 -9.17
C LEU A 26 4.34 13.45 -7.82
N TYR A 27 4.06 14.58 -7.19
CA TYR A 27 4.40 14.83 -5.80
C TYR A 27 3.28 14.32 -4.89
N VAL A 28 3.55 13.26 -4.13
CA VAL A 28 2.57 12.66 -3.22
C VAL A 28 2.43 13.53 -1.97
N ARG A 29 1.22 14.05 -1.75
CA ARG A 29 0.77 14.77 -0.55
C ARG A 29 -0.31 13.92 0.10
N GLY A 30 0.16 12.89 0.79
CA GLY A 30 -0.68 11.83 1.33
C GLY A 30 -1.04 12.04 2.79
N VAL A 31 -2.20 11.52 3.18
CA VAL A 31 -2.58 11.33 4.59
C VAL A 31 -2.95 9.86 4.83
N THR A 32 -2.91 9.40 6.08
CA THR A 32 -3.42 8.07 6.43
C THR A 32 -4.95 8.11 6.58
N TYR A 33 -5.61 7.02 6.21
CA TYR A 33 -7.05 6.83 6.40
C TYR A 33 -7.30 5.45 7.00
N GLY A 34 -7.45 5.42 8.33
CA GLY A 34 -7.64 4.21 9.13
C GLY A 34 -6.38 3.78 9.91
N THR A 35 -6.44 2.63 10.58
CA THR A 35 -7.59 1.69 10.61
C THR A 35 -8.76 2.22 11.44
N PHE A 36 -9.98 1.79 11.09
CA PHE A 36 -11.20 2.08 11.86
C PHE A 36 -11.73 0.80 12.50
N ARG A 37 -12.71 0.94 13.40
CA ARG A 37 -13.43 -0.23 13.94
C ARG A 37 -14.16 -0.93 12.77
N PRO A 38 -14.09 -2.27 12.66
CA PRO A 38 -14.84 -3.02 11.66
C PRO A 38 -16.35 -2.74 11.74
N ASN A 39 -16.99 -2.60 10.59
CA ASN A 39 -18.45 -2.59 10.48
C ASN A 39 -19.04 -4.02 10.53
N ASP A 40 -20.35 -4.14 10.34
CA ASP A 40 -21.04 -5.44 10.38
C ASP A 40 -20.59 -6.41 9.27
N ASP A 41 -20.06 -5.87 8.16
CA ASP A 41 -19.48 -6.62 7.03
C ASP A 41 -17.99 -6.97 7.25
N GLY A 42 -17.40 -6.52 8.36
CA GLY A 42 -15.99 -6.72 8.69
C GLY A 42 -15.02 -5.72 8.05
N ASP A 43 -15.53 -4.73 7.31
CA ASP A 43 -14.72 -3.68 6.69
C ASP A 43 -14.25 -2.66 7.76
N GLU A 44 -12.96 -2.37 7.77
CA GLU A 44 -12.34 -1.39 8.67
C GLU A 44 -12.44 0.05 8.14
N TYR A 45 -13.59 0.41 7.55
CA TYR A 45 -13.85 1.74 6.99
C TYR A 45 -15.18 2.31 7.47
N PRO A 46 -15.29 3.65 7.61
CA PRO A 46 -16.55 4.30 7.92
C PRO A 46 -17.60 4.09 6.82
N ALA A 47 -18.85 4.44 7.13
CA ALA A 47 -19.92 4.44 6.14
C ALA A 47 -19.58 5.32 4.92
N VAL A 48 -20.10 4.94 3.75
CA VAL A 48 -19.76 5.56 2.46
C VAL A 48 -19.91 7.09 2.49
N ASP A 49 -20.99 7.61 3.06
CA ASP A 49 -21.27 9.05 3.17
C ASP A 49 -20.22 9.82 3.99
N ILE A 50 -19.65 9.17 5.01
CA ILE A 50 -18.55 9.71 5.81
C ILE A 50 -17.28 9.75 4.96
N VAL A 51 -16.94 8.66 4.28
CA VAL A 51 -15.76 8.58 3.40
C VAL A 51 -15.82 9.62 2.30
N GLU A 52 -16.98 9.78 1.65
CA GLU A 52 -17.23 10.81 0.64
C GLU A 52 -16.89 12.21 1.16
N ARG A 53 -17.41 12.56 2.34
CA ARG A 53 -17.19 13.86 2.94
C ARG A 53 -15.73 14.07 3.35
N ASP A 54 -15.10 13.04 3.90
CA ASP A 54 -13.70 13.10 4.34
C ASP A 54 -12.78 13.28 3.13
N PHE A 55 -12.97 12.49 2.07
CA PHE A 55 -12.19 12.59 0.84
C PHE A 55 -12.38 13.94 0.13
N ALA A 56 -13.60 14.45 0.07
CA ALA A 56 -13.87 15.79 -0.45
C ALA A 56 -13.10 16.87 0.33
N ARG A 57 -13.07 16.78 1.66
CA ARG A 57 -12.33 17.72 2.52
C ARG A 57 -10.82 17.59 2.36
N MET A 58 -10.30 16.36 2.29
CA MET A 58 -8.88 16.11 2.03
C MET A 58 -8.45 16.73 0.69
N ALA A 59 -9.19 16.47 -0.38
CA ALA A 59 -8.94 17.05 -1.69
C ALA A 59 -9.00 18.59 -1.67
N ALA A 60 -9.97 19.17 -0.96
CA ALA A 60 -10.08 20.62 -0.77
C ALA A 60 -8.87 21.23 -0.02
N CYS A 61 -8.22 20.46 0.86
CA CYS A 61 -6.98 20.85 1.55
C CYS A 61 -5.71 20.57 0.72
N GLY A 62 -5.83 20.11 -0.53
CA GLY A 62 -4.71 19.83 -1.41
C GLY A 62 -4.02 18.49 -1.19
N VAL A 63 -4.63 17.59 -0.40
CA VAL A 63 -4.24 16.18 -0.34
C VAL A 63 -4.54 15.55 -1.70
N ASN A 64 -3.63 14.70 -2.19
CA ASN A 64 -3.82 13.97 -3.46
C ASN A 64 -3.63 12.46 -3.32
N ALA A 65 -3.37 11.97 -2.12
CA ALA A 65 -3.26 10.55 -1.85
C ALA A 65 -3.75 10.20 -0.45
N VAL A 66 -4.23 8.97 -0.29
CA VAL A 66 -4.55 8.38 1.00
C VAL A 66 -3.83 7.05 1.14
N ARG A 67 -3.36 6.75 2.35
CA ARG A 67 -2.82 5.44 2.71
C ARG A 67 -3.84 4.69 3.54
N VAL A 68 -4.21 3.50 3.09
CA VAL A 68 -5.05 2.57 3.84
C VAL A 68 -4.23 1.36 4.29
N TYR A 69 -4.63 0.72 5.39
CA TYR A 69 -3.87 -0.38 6.02
C TYR A 69 -4.50 -1.76 5.82
N THR A 70 -5.69 -1.81 5.24
CA THR A 70 -6.40 -3.01 4.79
C THR A 70 -6.69 -2.88 3.30
N VAL A 71 -7.06 -4.01 2.68
CA VAL A 71 -7.50 -4.02 1.27
C VAL A 71 -8.85 -3.30 1.21
N PRO A 72 -8.96 -2.17 0.48
CA PRO A 72 -10.20 -1.43 0.45
C PRO A 72 -11.26 -2.15 -0.39
N PRO A 73 -12.55 -2.05 -0.02
CA PRO A 73 -13.63 -2.47 -0.91
C PRO A 73 -13.66 -1.58 -2.17
N PRO A 74 -14.19 -2.06 -3.30
CA PRO A 74 -14.18 -1.32 -4.57
C PRO A 74 -14.78 0.10 -4.47
N TRP A 75 -15.86 0.27 -3.70
CA TRP A 75 -16.54 1.56 -3.55
C TRP A 75 -15.64 2.65 -2.94
N LEU A 76 -14.65 2.27 -2.12
CA LEU A 76 -13.71 3.22 -1.52
C LEU A 76 -12.72 3.71 -2.56
N LEU A 77 -12.25 2.83 -3.44
CA LEU A 77 -11.42 3.20 -4.57
C LEU A 77 -12.20 4.12 -5.54
N ASP A 78 -13.48 3.82 -5.81
CA ASP A 78 -14.36 4.67 -6.62
C ASP A 78 -14.52 6.06 -5.99
N SER A 79 -14.67 6.12 -4.66
CA SER A 79 -14.73 7.37 -3.90
C SER A 79 -13.44 8.18 -4.06
N ALA A 80 -12.29 7.54 -3.83
CA ALA A 80 -10.98 8.18 -3.99
C ALA A 80 -10.81 8.73 -5.42
N TRP A 81 -11.17 7.95 -6.44
CA TRP A 81 -11.11 8.38 -7.83
C TRP A 81 -12.00 9.60 -8.09
N ARG A 82 -13.26 9.60 -7.65
CA ARG A 82 -14.19 10.73 -7.82
C ARG A 82 -13.70 12.03 -7.19
N HIS A 83 -12.93 11.93 -6.10
CA HIS A 83 -12.33 13.09 -5.42
C HIS A 83 -10.91 13.43 -5.90
N GLY A 84 -10.40 12.75 -6.92
CA GLY A 84 -9.05 12.98 -7.46
C GLY A 84 -7.93 12.56 -6.48
N LEU A 85 -8.22 11.61 -5.60
CA LEU A 85 -7.27 11.01 -4.66
C LEU A 85 -6.73 9.71 -5.22
N ARG A 86 -5.44 9.46 -4.97
CA ARG A 86 -4.80 8.16 -5.19
C ARG A 86 -4.72 7.35 -3.88
N VAL A 87 -4.66 6.04 -3.96
CA VAL A 87 -4.70 5.14 -2.81
C VAL A 87 -3.45 4.29 -2.76
N MET A 88 -2.66 4.43 -1.71
CA MET A 88 -1.64 3.46 -1.33
C MET A 88 -2.32 2.34 -0.53
N VAL A 89 -2.43 1.16 -1.15
CA VAL A 89 -3.18 0.02 -0.60
C VAL A 89 -2.28 -0.81 0.30
N GLY A 90 -2.61 -0.86 1.59
CA GLY A 90 -2.00 -1.74 2.57
C GLY A 90 -2.40 -3.20 2.39
N LEU A 91 -1.43 -4.06 2.09
CA LEU A 91 -1.61 -5.51 2.13
C LEU A 91 -1.17 -5.98 3.52
N PRO A 92 -2.08 -6.47 4.37
CA PRO A 92 -1.85 -6.62 5.82
C PRO A 92 -1.02 -7.87 6.17
N VAL A 93 0.12 -8.05 5.51
CA VAL A 93 1.05 -9.17 5.67
C VAL A 93 1.55 -9.26 7.11
N GLU A 94 1.80 -8.11 7.75
CA GLU A 94 2.26 -8.02 9.14
C GLU A 94 1.29 -8.64 10.15
N ARG A 95 -0.01 -8.73 9.84
CA ARG A 95 -0.98 -9.43 10.71
C ARG A 95 -0.73 -10.94 10.78
N TYR A 96 0.00 -11.49 9.82
CA TYR A 96 0.19 -12.93 9.64
C TYR A 96 1.65 -13.38 9.76
N VAL A 97 2.58 -12.47 10.11
CA VAL A 97 4.03 -12.80 10.21
C VAL A 97 4.33 -13.87 11.26
N GLY A 98 3.45 -14.09 12.23
CA GLY A 98 3.56 -15.19 13.19
C GLY A 98 3.61 -16.56 12.53
N LEU A 99 2.97 -16.73 11.37
CA LEU A 99 2.99 -17.98 10.59
C LEU A 99 4.37 -18.30 10.03
N LEU A 100 5.33 -17.37 10.02
CA LEU A 100 6.71 -17.64 9.62
C LEU A 100 7.43 -18.60 10.59
N ALA A 101 6.92 -18.75 11.82
CA ALA A 101 7.37 -19.76 12.76
C ALA A 101 6.91 -21.18 12.37
N ASP A 102 5.80 -21.29 11.64
CA ASP A 102 5.24 -22.55 11.18
C ASP A 102 5.94 -23.02 9.90
N LYS A 103 6.57 -24.20 9.97
CA LYS A 103 7.54 -24.66 8.95
C LYS A 103 6.94 -25.08 7.60
N LYS A 104 5.62 -25.19 7.46
CA LYS A 104 4.99 -25.73 6.24
C LYS A 104 4.43 -24.65 5.32
N ASP A 105 3.46 -23.86 5.77
CA ASP A 105 2.62 -23.09 4.83
C ASP A 105 2.62 -21.57 5.05
N GLY A 106 3.41 -21.06 6.02
CA GLY A 106 3.36 -19.65 6.42
C GLY A 106 3.70 -18.68 5.30
N VAL A 107 4.75 -18.95 4.52
CA VAL A 107 5.15 -18.06 3.42
C VAL A 107 4.12 -18.07 2.29
N ASP A 108 3.57 -19.23 1.97
CA ASP A 108 2.59 -19.38 0.90
C ASP A 108 1.27 -18.69 1.26
N HIS A 109 0.91 -18.69 2.55
CA HIS A 109 -0.21 -17.88 3.05
C HIS A 109 0.04 -16.38 2.87
N LEU A 110 1.23 -15.87 3.20
CA LEU A 110 1.55 -14.45 3.00
C LEU A 110 1.51 -14.06 1.51
N GLU A 111 2.00 -14.92 0.62
CA GLU A 111 1.87 -14.71 -0.83
C GLU A 111 0.40 -14.69 -1.26
N ALA A 112 -0.43 -15.60 -0.73
CA ALA A 112 -1.86 -15.64 -1.04
C ALA A 112 -2.58 -14.34 -0.60
N VAL A 113 -2.25 -13.80 0.58
CA VAL A 113 -2.76 -12.49 1.06
C VAL A 113 -2.39 -11.38 0.08
N VAL A 114 -1.12 -11.31 -0.34
CA VAL A 114 -0.67 -10.30 -1.29
C VAL A 114 -1.39 -10.44 -2.63
N ARG A 115 -1.47 -11.65 -3.18
CA ARG A 115 -2.13 -11.90 -4.46
C ARG A 115 -3.61 -11.53 -4.43
N ALA A 116 -4.31 -11.92 -3.37
CA ALA A 116 -5.73 -11.62 -3.21
C ALA A 116 -5.97 -10.10 -3.15
N GLY A 117 -5.18 -9.37 -2.36
CA GLY A 117 -5.33 -7.92 -2.25
C GLY A 117 -5.00 -7.16 -3.54
N VAL A 118 -3.96 -7.57 -4.27
CA VAL A 118 -3.66 -6.99 -5.59
C VAL A 118 -4.78 -7.30 -6.58
N ARG A 119 -5.28 -8.53 -6.66
CA ARG A 119 -6.41 -8.88 -7.54
C ARG A 119 -7.67 -8.06 -7.27
N ALA A 120 -7.94 -7.75 -6.00
CA ALA A 120 -9.11 -6.97 -5.63
C ALA A 120 -9.04 -5.51 -6.10
N CYS A 121 -7.84 -4.97 -6.31
CA CYS A 121 -7.63 -3.55 -6.63
C CYS A 121 -7.07 -3.29 -8.04
N ARG A 122 -6.48 -4.30 -8.69
CA ARG A 122 -5.75 -4.14 -9.96
C ARG A 122 -6.59 -3.49 -11.04
N GLY A 123 -5.97 -2.62 -11.82
CA GLY A 123 -6.62 -1.86 -12.90
C GLY A 123 -7.47 -0.68 -12.44
N HIS A 124 -7.68 -0.47 -11.13
CA HIS A 124 -8.42 0.69 -10.66
C HIS A 124 -7.55 1.97 -10.74
N PRO A 125 -8.00 3.06 -11.40
CA PRO A 125 -7.19 4.26 -11.63
C PRO A 125 -6.68 4.95 -10.34
N ALA A 126 -7.50 4.91 -9.27
CA ALA A 126 -7.09 5.45 -7.98
C ALA A 126 -5.86 4.76 -7.37
N VAL A 127 -5.47 3.54 -7.76
CA VAL A 127 -4.34 2.86 -7.11
C VAL A 127 -3.02 3.63 -7.37
N LEU A 128 -2.38 4.06 -6.29
CA LEU A 128 -1.03 4.64 -6.32
C LEU A 128 0.03 3.54 -6.36
N CYS A 129 -0.03 2.64 -5.38
CA CYS A 129 0.91 1.56 -5.18
C CYS A 129 0.37 0.56 -4.15
N TYR A 130 0.98 -0.62 -4.08
CA TYR A 130 0.74 -1.63 -3.06
C TYR A 130 1.84 -1.61 -2.00
N ALA A 131 1.45 -1.50 -0.73
CA ALA A 131 2.35 -1.76 0.39
C ALA A 131 2.30 -3.26 0.72
N ILE A 132 3.32 -4.02 0.28
CA ILE A 132 3.42 -5.49 0.44
C ILE A 132 3.83 -5.92 1.86
N GLY A 133 3.45 -5.12 2.85
CA GLY A 133 3.79 -5.26 4.25
C GLY A 133 4.16 -3.92 4.89
N ASN A 134 3.80 -3.79 6.17
CA ASN A 134 4.17 -2.65 7.00
C ASN A 134 4.90 -3.14 8.27
N GLU A 135 6.12 -2.64 8.47
CA GLU A 135 6.83 -2.72 9.75
C GLU A 135 6.82 -4.10 10.41
N ILE A 136 7.39 -5.10 9.74
CA ILE A 136 7.64 -6.39 10.39
C ILE A 136 8.50 -6.11 11.64
N PRO A 137 8.06 -6.50 12.85
CA PRO A 137 8.72 -6.10 14.08
C PRO A 137 10.21 -6.46 14.09
N ALA A 138 11.07 -5.54 14.53
CA ALA A 138 12.52 -5.77 14.55
C ALA A 138 12.95 -7.07 15.27
N PRO A 139 12.31 -7.50 16.39
CA PRO A 139 12.61 -8.81 16.99
C PRO A 139 12.36 -9.98 16.04
N ILE A 140 11.27 -9.96 15.26
CA ILE A 140 10.96 -10.99 14.25
C ILE A 140 12.02 -10.96 13.14
N VAL A 141 12.39 -9.77 12.66
CA VAL A 141 13.43 -9.62 11.64
C VAL A 141 14.77 -10.15 12.13
N ARG A 142 15.14 -9.87 13.39
CA ARG A 142 16.39 -10.35 14.01
C ARG A 142 16.39 -11.86 14.21
N TRP A 143 15.26 -12.42 14.67
CA TRP A 143 15.09 -13.86 14.87
C TRP A 143 15.26 -14.66 13.57
N HIS A 144 14.58 -14.25 12.50
CA HIS A 144 14.68 -14.93 11.20
C HIS A 144 15.96 -14.59 10.43
N GLY A 145 16.60 -13.46 10.75
CA GLY A 145 17.80 -12.98 10.12
C GLY A 145 17.55 -12.20 8.82
N ARG A 146 18.42 -11.21 8.57
CA ARG A 146 18.32 -10.27 7.45
C ARG A 146 18.08 -10.93 6.10
N ARG A 147 18.91 -11.93 5.73
CA ARG A 147 18.85 -12.55 4.39
C ARG A 147 17.50 -13.23 4.14
N ARG A 148 16.97 -13.93 5.14
CA ARG A 148 15.68 -14.62 5.04
C ARG A 148 14.53 -13.61 4.90
N MET A 149 14.58 -12.50 5.65
CA MET A 149 13.56 -11.46 5.55
C MET A 149 13.59 -10.71 4.22
N VAL A 150 14.78 -10.38 3.70
CA VAL A 150 14.91 -9.80 2.35
C VAL A 150 14.33 -10.75 1.30
N GLY A 151 14.67 -12.04 1.36
CA GLY A 151 14.12 -13.04 0.42
C GLY A 151 12.61 -13.23 0.55
N LEU A 152 12.05 -13.13 1.76
CA LEU A 152 10.59 -13.13 1.96
C LEU A 152 9.95 -11.92 1.29
N ILE A 153 10.43 -10.71 1.58
CA ILE A 153 9.86 -9.48 1.01
C ILE A 153 10.01 -9.49 -0.52
N GLU A 154 11.10 -10.05 -1.06
CA GLU A 154 11.27 -10.22 -2.50
C GLU A 154 10.24 -11.18 -3.11
N ARG A 155 9.92 -12.29 -2.42
CA ARG A 155 8.85 -13.21 -2.84
C ARG A 155 7.49 -12.50 -2.88
N LEU A 156 7.17 -11.73 -1.84
CA LEU A 156 5.93 -10.93 -1.78
C LEU A 156 5.87 -9.89 -2.89
N TYR A 157 6.98 -9.20 -3.17
CA TYR A 157 7.10 -8.27 -4.28
C TYR A 157 6.82 -8.95 -5.63
N ARG A 158 7.45 -10.10 -5.89
CA ARG A 158 7.22 -10.87 -7.11
C ARG A 158 5.78 -11.38 -7.21
N ALA A 159 5.16 -11.75 -6.08
CA ALA A 159 3.76 -12.14 -6.05
C ALA A 159 2.84 -10.98 -6.45
N ALA A 160 3.09 -9.75 -5.95
CA ALA A 160 2.35 -8.57 -6.37
C ALA A 160 2.55 -8.28 -7.87
N LYS A 161 3.80 -8.27 -8.36
CA LYS A 161 4.11 -8.02 -9.78
C LYS A 161 3.55 -9.08 -10.73
N ALA A 162 3.37 -10.31 -10.27
CA ALA A 162 2.73 -11.35 -11.07
C ALA A 162 1.22 -11.11 -11.25
N GLU A 163 0.57 -10.44 -10.31
CA GLU A 163 -0.86 -10.07 -10.42
C GLU A 163 -1.08 -8.74 -11.15
N ASP A 164 -0.14 -7.81 -11.02
CA ASP A 164 -0.11 -6.53 -11.73
C ASP A 164 1.35 -6.10 -11.97
N ALA A 165 1.84 -6.33 -13.19
CA ALA A 165 3.23 -6.05 -13.56
C ALA A 165 3.54 -4.55 -13.59
N THR A 166 2.53 -3.71 -13.80
CA THR A 166 2.67 -2.27 -13.98
C THR A 166 2.53 -1.50 -12.68
N ALA A 167 1.83 -2.05 -11.68
CA ALA A 167 1.66 -1.39 -10.40
C ALA A 167 2.99 -1.22 -9.65
N LEU A 168 3.12 -0.08 -8.98
CA LEU A 168 4.20 0.18 -8.05
C LEU A 168 3.98 -0.63 -6.77
N ALA A 169 5.05 -1.20 -6.23
CA ALA A 169 5.04 -1.91 -4.96
C ALA A 169 6.16 -1.41 -4.04
N THR A 170 5.84 -1.35 -2.75
CA THR A 170 6.73 -0.89 -1.68
C THR A 170 6.57 -1.76 -0.44
N TYR A 171 7.59 -1.77 0.40
CA TYR A 171 7.50 -2.26 1.77
C TYR A 171 7.69 -1.07 2.69
N VAL A 172 6.74 -0.84 3.60
CA VAL A 172 6.82 0.31 4.52
C VAL A 172 7.67 -0.10 5.71
N ASN A 173 8.85 0.50 5.80
CA ASN A 173 9.85 0.17 6.80
C ASN A 173 9.74 1.09 8.03
N TYR A 174 10.32 0.65 9.14
CA TYR A 174 10.54 1.44 10.35
C TYR A 174 12.05 1.63 10.57
N PRO A 175 12.54 2.76 11.12
CA PRO A 175 13.97 3.03 11.28
C PRO A 175 14.76 1.90 11.94
N SER A 176 14.18 1.19 12.92
CA SER A 176 14.87 0.07 13.58
C SER A 176 15.20 -1.12 12.66
N SER A 177 14.60 -1.19 11.46
CA SER A 177 14.86 -2.16 10.40
C SER A 177 15.33 -1.51 9.10
N GLU A 178 15.85 -0.28 9.15
CA GLU A 178 16.40 0.45 7.99
C GLU A 178 17.60 -0.25 7.34
N TYR A 179 18.26 -1.15 8.07
CA TYR A 179 19.35 -1.99 7.56
C TYR A 179 18.90 -3.04 6.53
N LEU A 180 17.59 -3.24 6.33
CA LEU A 180 17.04 -4.07 5.26
C LEU A 180 17.23 -3.36 3.90
N GLN A 181 18.20 -3.83 3.12
CA GLN A 181 18.40 -3.37 1.75
C GLN A 181 17.43 -4.11 0.83
N LEU A 182 16.49 -3.37 0.23
CA LEU A 182 15.39 -3.89 -0.58
C LEU A 182 15.43 -3.27 -2.00
N PRO A 183 16.48 -3.54 -2.80
CA PRO A 183 16.74 -2.83 -4.06
C PRO A 183 15.74 -3.14 -5.18
N PHE A 184 14.89 -4.16 -4.97
CA PHE A 184 13.88 -4.59 -5.93
C PHE A 184 12.57 -3.81 -5.82
N LEU A 185 12.36 -2.99 -4.78
CA LEU A 185 11.14 -2.21 -4.61
C LEU A 185 11.07 -1.06 -5.61
N ASP A 186 9.87 -0.70 -6.07
CA ASP A 186 9.68 0.45 -6.95
C ASP A 186 9.80 1.77 -6.17
N LEU A 187 9.41 1.76 -4.89
CA LEU A 187 9.45 2.91 -3.98
C LEU A 187 10.05 2.50 -2.64
N VAL A 188 10.72 3.45 -1.98
CA VAL A 188 11.21 3.28 -0.61
C VAL A 188 10.32 4.11 0.32
N CYS A 189 9.70 3.46 1.31
CA CYS A 189 8.80 4.11 2.26
C CYS A 189 9.23 3.84 3.70
N PHE A 190 9.26 4.89 4.53
CA PHE A 190 9.58 4.80 5.95
C PHE A 190 8.51 5.52 6.78
N ASN A 191 8.10 4.93 7.89
CA ASN A 191 7.38 5.64 8.93
C ASN A 191 8.42 6.33 9.84
N ALA A 192 8.49 7.66 9.81
CA ALA A 192 9.44 8.44 10.59
C ALA A 192 8.69 9.32 11.58
N TYR A 193 9.04 9.22 12.86
CA TYR A 193 8.53 10.04 13.94
C TYR A 193 9.71 10.71 14.62
N LEU A 194 9.57 12.00 14.95
CA LEU A 194 10.55 12.68 15.79
C LEU A 194 10.19 12.33 17.24
N GLU A 195 11.14 11.72 17.95
CA GLU A 195 11.10 11.57 19.41
C GLU A 195 11.54 12.88 20.09
#